data_AF-A0A7C2B319-F1
#
_entry.id   AF-A0A7C2B319-F1
#
_cell.length_a   1.000
_cell.length_b   1.000
_cell.length_c   1.000
_cell.angle_alpha   90.00
_cell.angle_beta   90.00
_cell.angle_gamma   90.00
#
_symmetry.space_group_name_H-M   'P 1'
#
loop_
_entity.id
_entity.type
_entity.pdbx_description
1 polymer ?
#
loop_
_entity_poly.entity_id
_entity_poly.type
_entity_poly.pdbx_seq_one_letter_code
_entity_poly.pdbx_strand_id
1 'polypeptide(L)'
;VLDKHPVNEERRKKGLMPANYILLRGAGIEIPKLKFYKNWLSVTYMPLEIGFSKISGMKVFSFTYPKLKKLDVYDNLYKGLKKACKVSIKTIKKNHKKFDYAYIHIKETDIPGHDNKPFEKKAMIEYVDKTLFNFLKKFAPQKKIKILVTGDHSTPCKLKSHSADPVPVLFYNDSAPKEKKFNEKEARKGILRKIIGRDLLNKIEFV
;
A
#
# COMPACT_ATOMS: atom_id res chain seq x y z
N VAL A 1 -9.83 19.65 30.31
CA VAL A 1 -10.79 18.86 29.51
C VAL A 1 -10.47 17.36 29.55
N LEU A 2 -9.36 16.89 28.98
CA LEU A 2 -9.06 15.45 28.92
C LEU A 2 -8.81 14.81 30.30
N ASP A 3 -8.05 15.47 31.17
CA ASP A 3 -7.59 14.87 32.43
C ASP A 3 -8.73 14.43 33.37
N LYS A 4 -9.81 15.22 33.43
CA LYS A 4 -10.99 14.96 34.28
C LYS A 4 -12.12 14.22 33.53
N HIS A 5 -11.86 13.73 32.31
CA HIS A 5 -12.89 13.04 31.53
C HIS A 5 -13.25 11.68 32.17
N PRO A 6 -14.53 11.25 32.20
CA PRO A 6 -14.94 9.99 32.84
C PRO A 6 -14.15 8.75 32.39
N VAL A 7 -13.76 8.70 31.11
CA VAL A 7 -12.89 7.63 30.57
C VAL A 7 -11.53 7.59 31.27
N ASN A 8 -10.93 8.74 31.58
CA ASN A 8 -9.65 8.80 32.28
C ASN A 8 -9.78 8.46 33.77
N GLU A 9 -10.90 8.82 34.40
CA GLU A 9 -11.21 8.35 35.75
C GLU A 9 -11.31 6.81 35.81
N GLU A 10 -12.01 6.21 34.84
CA GLU A 10 -12.12 4.75 34.74
C GLU A 10 -10.77 4.08 34.46
N ARG A 11 -9.91 4.68 33.62
CA ARG A 11 -8.55 4.21 33.38
C ARG A 11 -7.72 4.21 34.66
N ARG A 12 -7.76 5.28 35.46
CA ARG A 12 -7.05 5.35 36.75
C ARG A 12 -7.54 4.28 37.72
N LYS A 13 -8.86 4.06 37.83
CA LYS A 13 -9.43 2.98 38.65
C LYS A 13 -8.94 1.58 38.24
N LYS A 14 -8.61 1.40 36.96
CA LYS A 14 -8.04 0.15 36.40
C LYS A 14 -6.50 0.10 36.44
N GLY A 15 -5.83 1.08 37.06
CA GLY A 15 -4.36 1.17 37.08
C GLY A 15 -3.73 1.52 35.73
N LEU A 16 -4.51 2.00 34.76
CA LEU A 16 -4.02 2.40 33.43
C LEU A 16 -3.65 3.89 33.43
N MET A 17 -2.59 4.26 32.71
CA MET A 17 -2.21 5.66 32.52
C MET A 17 -3.35 6.45 31.84
N PRO A 18 -3.70 7.67 32.30
CA PRO A 18 -4.73 8.47 31.64
C PRO A 18 -4.28 8.92 30.25
N ALA A 19 -5.20 8.98 29.29
CA ALA A 19 -5.01 9.61 28.00
C ALA A 19 -5.35 11.10 28.11
N ASN A 20 -4.51 11.85 28.82
CA ASN A 20 -4.76 13.25 29.19
C ASN A 20 -3.89 14.27 28.43
N TYR A 21 -3.07 13.81 27.48
CA TYR A 21 -2.20 14.64 26.66
C TYR A 21 -2.46 14.42 25.17
N ILE A 22 -2.34 15.48 24.36
CA ILE A 22 -2.43 15.39 22.89
C ILE A 22 -1.04 15.62 22.32
N LEU A 23 -0.45 14.60 21.72
CA LEU A 23 0.82 14.71 21.01
C LEU A 23 0.55 15.10 19.56
N LEU A 24 0.66 16.40 19.26
CA LEU A 24 0.52 16.94 17.91
C LEU A 24 1.87 16.88 17.19
N ARG A 25 1.86 16.46 15.92
CA ARG A 25 3.04 16.44 15.03
C ARG A 25 2.60 16.47 13.58
N GLY A 26 3.50 16.90 12.69
CA GLY A 26 3.28 16.85 11.24
C GLY A 26 2.19 17.82 10.76
N ALA A 27 2.20 19.06 11.25
CA ALA A 27 1.26 20.08 10.80
C ALA A 27 1.45 20.36 9.30
N GLY A 28 0.38 20.25 8.53
CA GLY A 28 0.32 20.72 7.15
C GLY A 28 -0.14 22.18 7.12
N ILE A 29 0.61 23.04 6.45
CA ILE A 29 0.29 24.47 6.32
C ILE A 29 -0.57 24.78 5.08
N GLU A 30 -0.53 23.92 4.08
CA GLU A 30 -1.28 24.07 2.83
C GLU A 30 -1.65 22.71 2.25
N ILE A 31 -2.65 22.70 1.36
CA ILE A 31 -3.02 21.51 0.59
C ILE A 31 -1.97 21.33 -0.53
N PRO A 32 -1.31 20.16 -0.63
CA PRO A 32 -0.29 19.95 -1.64
C PRO A 32 -0.86 20.05 -3.05
N LYS A 33 -0.14 20.74 -3.95
CA LYS A 33 -0.46 20.83 -5.38
C LYS A 33 0.01 19.55 -6.07
N LEU A 34 -0.93 18.65 -6.37
CA LEU A 34 -0.66 17.38 -7.03
C LEU A 34 -1.20 17.38 -8.47
N LYS A 35 -0.56 16.59 -9.35
CA LYS A 35 -1.11 16.31 -10.68
C LYS A 35 -2.48 15.63 -10.51
N PHE A 36 -3.43 16.03 -11.33
CA PHE A 36 -4.77 15.45 -11.30
C PHE A 36 -4.81 14.21 -12.19
N TYR A 37 -5.28 13.10 -11.62
CA TYR A 37 -5.37 11.80 -12.26
C TYR A 37 -6.85 11.48 -12.53
N LYS A 38 -7.46 12.22 -13.46
CA LYS A 38 -8.85 11.97 -13.91
C LYS A 38 -8.97 10.54 -14.45
N ASN A 39 -10.11 9.90 -14.23
CA ASN A 39 -10.39 8.52 -14.65
C ASN A 39 -9.53 7.44 -13.97
N TRP A 40 -8.83 7.76 -12.88
CA TRP A 40 -8.19 6.76 -12.03
C TRP A 40 -9.17 6.28 -10.98
N LEU A 41 -9.31 4.96 -10.83
CA LEU A 41 -9.79 4.38 -9.58
C LEU A 41 -8.60 4.18 -8.63
N SER A 42 -8.84 4.35 -7.34
CA SER A 42 -7.84 4.13 -6.28
C SER A 42 -8.39 3.17 -5.23
N VAL A 43 -7.70 2.06 -4.98
CA VAL A 43 -8.00 1.14 -3.87
C VAL A 43 -7.03 1.42 -2.73
N THR A 44 -7.45 2.32 -1.86
CA THR A 44 -6.69 2.80 -0.69
C THR A 44 -7.58 2.86 0.54
N TYR A 45 -7.04 2.46 1.69
CA TYR A 45 -7.81 2.32 2.93
C TYR A 45 -7.09 2.88 4.16
N MET A 46 -5.85 3.34 3.99
CA MET A 46 -5.10 4.06 5.02
C MET A 46 -5.34 5.58 4.88
N PRO A 47 -5.43 6.35 5.98
CA PRO A 47 -5.84 7.75 5.92
C PRO A 47 -4.98 8.64 5.02
N LEU A 48 -3.65 8.48 5.06
CA LEU A 48 -2.71 9.24 4.25
C LEU A 48 -2.95 8.97 2.74
N GLU A 49 -3.14 7.71 2.38
CA GLU A 49 -3.31 7.25 1.01
C GLU A 49 -4.67 7.63 0.44
N ILE A 50 -5.70 7.61 1.26
CA ILE A 50 -7.01 8.17 0.92
C ILE A 50 -6.88 9.68 0.67
N GLY A 51 -6.12 10.39 1.50
CA GLY A 51 -5.87 11.82 1.38
C GLY A 51 -5.24 12.18 0.04
N PHE A 52 -4.10 11.56 -0.31
CA PHE A 52 -3.44 11.84 -1.59
C PHE A 52 -4.36 11.49 -2.77
N SER A 53 -5.08 10.36 -2.70
CA SER A 53 -5.94 9.90 -3.80
C SER A 53 -7.07 10.89 -4.07
N LYS A 54 -7.68 11.45 -3.01
CA LYS A 54 -8.72 12.47 -3.11
C LYS A 54 -8.19 13.78 -3.68
N ILE A 55 -7.07 14.28 -3.16
CA ILE A 55 -6.46 15.53 -3.64
C ILE A 55 -6.04 15.40 -5.12
N SER A 56 -5.58 14.20 -5.50
CA SER A 56 -5.20 13.86 -6.88
C SER A 56 -6.38 13.60 -7.81
N GLY A 57 -7.63 13.71 -7.34
CA GLY A 57 -8.83 13.55 -8.18
C GLY A 57 -9.25 12.11 -8.50
N MET A 58 -8.65 11.12 -7.85
CA MET A 58 -8.97 9.71 -8.09
C MET A 58 -10.29 9.31 -7.43
N LYS A 59 -11.03 8.38 -8.04
CA LYS A 59 -12.20 7.77 -7.40
C LYS A 59 -11.76 6.73 -6.37
N VAL A 60 -11.88 7.06 -5.09
CA VAL A 60 -11.45 6.18 -3.99
C VAL A 60 -12.47 5.09 -3.71
N PHE A 61 -11.99 3.85 -3.71
CA PHE A 61 -12.64 2.64 -3.22
C PHE A 61 -11.91 2.19 -1.95
N SER A 62 -12.55 2.37 -0.80
CA SER A 62 -11.95 2.10 0.51
C SER A 62 -12.78 1.07 1.29
N PHE A 63 -12.24 0.63 2.42
CA PHE A 63 -12.95 -0.18 3.40
C PHE A 63 -12.50 0.20 4.81
N THR A 64 -13.38 0.00 5.79
CA THR A 64 -13.02 0.15 7.20
C THR A 64 -11.99 -0.90 7.59
N TYR A 65 -10.80 -0.46 8.01
CA TYR A 65 -9.74 -1.36 8.45
C TYR A 65 -10.20 -2.18 9.66
N PRO A 66 -9.84 -3.48 9.76
CA PRO A 66 -10.22 -4.30 10.89
C PRO A 66 -9.76 -3.68 12.22
N LYS A 67 -10.65 -3.62 13.22
CA LYS A 67 -10.28 -3.14 14.56
C LYS A 67 -9.31 -4.12 15.22
N LEU A 68 -8.30 -3.60 15.90
CA LEU A 68 -7.45 -4.37 16.80
C LEU A 68 -8.31 -4.80 18.00
N LYS A 69 -8.56 -6.11 18.15
CA LYS A 69 -9.39 -6.67 19.24
C LYS A 69 -8.57 -7.31 20.36
N LYS A 70 -7.34 -7.70 20.07
CA LYS A 70 -6.39 -8.33 20.99
C LYS A 70 -5.04 -7.61 20.85
N LEU A 71 -4.11 -7.86 21.76
CA LEU A 71 -2.74 -7.32 21.68
C LEU A 71 -1.90 -7.92 20.52
N ASP A 72 -2.48 -8.82 19.73
CA ASP A 72 -1.84 -9.37 18.53
C ASP A 72 -2.06 -8.44 17.32
N VAL A 73 -1.05 -7.63 17.04
CA VAL A 73 -1.02 -6.72 15.89
C VAL A 73 -0.94 -7.48 14.57
N TYR A 74 -0.30 -8.65 14.53
CA TYR A 74 -0.07 -9.39 13.28
C TYR A 74 -1.34 -10.09 12.79
N ASP A 75 -2.16 -10.66 13.68
CA ASP A 75 -3.50 -11.13 13.31
C ASP A 75 -4.35 -10.00 12.68
N ASN A 76 -4.25 -8.78 13.23
CA ASN A 76 -4.93 -7.62 12.67
C ASN A 76 -4.39 -7.22 11.29
N LEU A 77 -3.07 -7.20 11.11
CA LEU A 77 -2.42 -6.97 9.82
C LEU A 77 -2.85 -8.01 8.77
N TYR A 78 -2.83 -9.30 9.10
CA TYR A 78 -3.27 -10.34 8.17
C TYR A 78 -4.75 -10.18 7.78
N LYS A 79 -5.62 -9.78 8.72
CA LYS A 79 -7.03 -9.47 8.41
C LYS A 79 -7.14 -8.28 7.46
N GLY A 80 -6.32 -7.24 7.68
CA GLY A 80 -6.20 -6.09 6.80
C GLY A 80 -5.78 -6.49 5.38
N LEU A 81 -4.68 -7.22 5.27
CA LEU A 81 -4.10 -7.70 4.01
C LEU A 81 -5.09 -8.55 3.21
N LYS A 82 -5.75 -9.52 3.86
CA LYS A 82 -6.80 -10.36 3.26
C LYS A 82 -7.94 -9.49 2.71
N LYS A 83 -8.37 -8.48 3.45
CA LYS A 83 -9.43 -7.57 3.05
C LYS A 83 -8.98 -6.64 1.92
N ALA A 84 -7.76 -6.13 1.96
CA ALA A 84 -7.16 -5.32 0.90
C ALA A 84 -7.09 -6.06 -0.42
N CYS A 85 -6.58 -7.29 -0.43
CA CYS A 85 -6.55 -8.14 -1.63
C CYS A 85 -7.97 -8.43 -2.14
N LYS A 86 -8.90 -8.83 -1.26
CA LYS A 86 -10.29 -9.11 -1.63
C LYS A 86 -11.00 -7.90 -2.24
N VAL A 87 -10.87 -6.72 -1.62
CA VAL A 87 -11.49 -5.48 -2.11
C VAL A 87 -10.86 -5.07 -3.43
N SER A 88 -9.54 -5.15 -3.57
CA SER A 88 -8.83 -4.85 -4.82
C SER A 88 -9.36 -5.69 -5.98
N ILE A 89 -9.42 -7.02 -5.80
CA ILE A 89 -9.94 -7.94 -6.81
C ILE A 89 -11.40 -7.61 -7.17
N LYS A 90 -12.26 -7.38 -6.17
CA LYS A 90 -13.67 -7.05 -6.38
C LYS A 90 -13.84 -5.72 -7.13
N THR A 91 -13.05 -4.71 -6.78
CA THR A 91 -13.10 -3.38 -7.39
C THR A 91 -12.66 -3.43 -8.85
N ILE A 92 -11.54 -4.09 -9.15
CA ILE A 92 -11.06 -4.27 -10.53
C ILE A 92 -12.11 -5.00 -11.37
N LYS A 93 -12.61 -6.15 -10.90
CA LYS A 93 -13.63 -6.91 -11.64
C LYS A 93 -14.86 -6.06 -12.00
N LYS A 94 -15.36 -5.26 -11.06
CA LYS A 94 -16.57 -4.45 -11.24
C LYS A 94 -16.37 -3.17 -12.05
N ASN A 95 -15.18 -2.59 -12.03
CA ASN A 95 -14.97 -1.22 -12.51
C ASN A 95 -13.94 -1.08 -13.64
N HIS A 96 -13.24 -2.14 -14.06
CA HIS A 96 -12.21 -2.07 -15.10
C HIS A 96 -12.66 -1.48 -16.45
N LYS A 97 -13.97 -1.38 -16.72
CA LYS A 97 -14.52 -0.74 -17.94
C LYS A 97 -14.89 0.73 -17.77
N LYS A 98 -14.86 1.26 -16.54
CA LYS A 98 -15.32 2.62 -16.19
C LYS A 98 -14.18 3.60 -15.94
N PHE A 99 -12.95 3.10 -15.88
CA PHE A 99 -11.75 3.83 -15.51
C PHE A 99 -10.62 3.37 -16.42
N ASP A 100 -9.75 4.31 -16.80
CA ASP A 100 -8.61 4.04 -17.67
C ASP A 100 -7.45 3.42 -16.87
N TYR A 101 -7.37 3.79 -15.59
CA TYR A 101 -6.27 3.41 -14.70
C TYR A 101 -6.76 2.97 -13.33
N ALA A 102 -5.95 2.13 -12.68
CA ALA A 102 -6.18 1.68 -11.32
C ALA A 102 -4.90 1.79 -10.49
N TYR A 103 -4.99 2.52 -9.39
CA TYR A 103 -3.97 2.53 -8.34
C TYR A 103 -4.41 1.64 -7.18
N ILE A 104 -3.55 0.73 -6.72
CA ILE A 104 -3.83 -0.19 -5.61
C ILE A 104 -2.66 -0.11 -4.63
N HIS A 105 -2.95 0.19 -3.36
CA HIS A 105 -1.94 0.27 -2.31
C HIS A 105 -2.11 -0.86 -1.29
N ILE A 106 -1.01 -1.56 -0.99
CA ILE A 106 -0.96 -2.61 0.04
C ILE A 106 0.01 -2.18 1.13
N LYS A 107 -0.51 -1.84 2.32
CA LYS A 107 0.31 -1.25 3.40
C LYS A 107 0.98 -2.29 4.28
N GLU A 108 0.38 -3.47 4.41
CA GLU A 108 0.72 -4.43 5.47
C GLU A 108 2.15 -4.97 5.38
N THR A 109 2.72 -5.05 4.18
CA THR A 109 4.09 -5.56 3.94
C THR A 109 5.19 -4.65 4.49
N ASP A 110 4.87 -3.41 4.86
CA ASP A 110 5.83 -2.45 5.41
C ASP A 110 6.08 -2.64 6.91
N ILE A 111 5.04 -2.95 7.69
CA ILE A 111 5.11 -3.06 9.17
C ILE A 111 6.12 -4.11 9.64
N PRO A 112 6.19 -5.33 9.05
CA PRO A 112 7.23 -6.30 9.41
C PRO A 112 8.67 -5.80 9.17
N GLY A 113 8.86 -4.83 8.27
CA GLY A 113 10.13 -4.15 8.06
C GLY A 113 10.54 -3.32 9.28
N HIS A 114 9.62 -2.52 9.83
CA HIS A 114 9.83 -1.74 11.05
C HIS A 114 10.05 -2.62 12.29
N ASP A 115 9.42 -3.78 12.35
CA ASP A 115 9.54 -4.70 13.50
C ASP A 115 10.75 -5.67 13.40
N ASN A 116 11.53 -5.62 12.31
CA ASN A 116 12.57 -6.60 11.98
C ASN A 116 12.07 -8.05 11.97
N LYS A 117 10.93 -8.30 11.30
CA LYS A 117 10.34 -9.64 11.12
C LYS A 117 10.41 -10.08 9.66
N PRO A 118 11.58 -10.55 9.18
CA PRO A 118 11.77 -10.88 7.76
C PRO A 118 10.87 -12.02 7.28
N PHE A 119 10.61 -13.03 8.12
CA PHE A 119 9.72 -14.14 7.75
C PHE A 119 8.26 -13.70 7.62
N GLU A 120 7.78 -12.80 8.47
CA GLU A 120 6.45 -12.20 8.34
C GLU A 120 6.35 -11.33 7.09
N LYS A 121 7.37 -10.51 6.82
CA LYS A 121 7.44 -9.71 5.59
C LYS A 121 7.31 -10.59 4.35
N LYS A 122 8.09 -11.67 4.30
CA LYS A 122 8.06 -12.68 3.24
C LYS A 122 6.67 -13.31 3.12
N ALA A 123 6.09 -13.80 4.23
CA ALA A 123 4.79 -14.47 4.22
C ALA A 123 3.65 -13.55 3.71
N MET A 124 3.68 -12.26 4.07
CA MET A 124 2.71 -11.28 3.56
C MET A 124 2.88 -11.02 2.06
N ILE A 125 4.12 -10.91 1.56
CA ILE A 125 4.39 -10.77 0.12
C ILE A 125 3.91 -12.02 -0.64
N GLU A 126 4.18 -13.22 -0.13
CA GLU A 126 3.69 -14.48 -0.71
C GLU A 126 2.16 -14.56 -0.71
N TYR A 127 1.49 -14.00 0.30
CA TYR A 127 0.03 -13.92 0.33
C TYR A 127 -0.50 -13.00 -0.80
N VAL A 128 0.11 -11.83 -1.00
CA VAL A 128 -0.24 -10.93 -2.12
C VAL A 128 -0.04 -11.64 -3.45
N ASP A 129 1.08 -12.34 -3.61
CA ASP A 129 1.41 -13.09 -4.82
C ASP A 129 0.36 -14.17 -5.14
N LYS A 130 0.06 -15.04 -4.17
CA LYS A 130 -0.92 -16.13 -4.31
C LYS A 130 -2.35 -15.66 -4.53
N THR A 131 -2.67 -14.41 -4.15
CA THR A 131 -4.03 -13.85 -4.23
C THR A 131 -4.18 -12.79 -5.31
N LEU A 132 -3.79 -11.55 -5.04
CA LEU A 132 -3.96 -10.41 -5.93
C LEU A 132 -3.20 -10.60 -7.24
N PHE A 133 -1.92 -10.97 -7.20
CA PHE A 133 -1.13 -11.13 -8.42
C PHE A 133 -1.53 -12.37 -9.21
N ASN A 134 -1.86 -13.49 -8.56
CA ASN A 134 -2.43 -14.65 -9.24
C ASN A 134 -3.75 -14.32 -9.97
N PHE A 135 -4.61 -13.46 -9.38
CA PHE A 135 -5.78 -12.94 -10.08
C PHE A 135 -5.39 -12.06 -11.28
N LEU A 136 -4.52 -11.07 -11.08
CA LEU A 136 -4.12 -10.12 -12.12
C LEU A 136 -3.43 -10.82 -13.30
N LYS A 137 -2.58 -11.82 -13.03
CA LYS A 137 -1.92 -12.67 -14.04
C LYS A 137 -2.91 -13.29 -15.02
N LYS A 138 -4.10 -13.67 -14.56
CA LYS A 138 -5.14 -14.31 -15.38
C LYS A 138 -6.07 -13.27 -16.02
N PHE A 139 -6.41 -12.24 -15.25
CA PHE A 139 -7.42 -11.26 -15.63
C PHE A 139 -6.90 -10.20 -16.60
N ALA A 140 -5.70 -9.68 -16.37
CA ALA A 140 -5.18 -8.55 -17.12
C ALA A 140 -4.94 -8.84 -18.61
N PRO A 141 -4.35 -9.99 -19.02
CA PRO A 141 -4.14 -10.29 -20.44
C PRO A 141 -5.45 -10.37 -21.23
N GLN A 142 -6.46 -11.04 -20.65
CA GLN A 142 -7.81 -11.18 -21.23
C GLN A 142 -8.52 -9.83 -21.46
N LYS A 143 -8.07 -8.78 -20.78
CA LYS A 143 -8.64 -7.43 -20.85
C LYS A 143 -7.67 -6.40 -21.43
N LYS A 144 -6.51 -6.84 -21.94
CA LYS A 144 -5.43 -5.97 -22.45
C LYS A 144 -5.00 -4.90 -21.43
N ILE A 145 -5.03 -5.25 -20.13
CA ILE A 145 -4.63 -4.36 -19.03
C ILE A 145 -3.13 -4.50 -18.82
N LYS A 146 -2.41 -3.37 -18.83
CA LYS A 146 -1.00 -3.30 -18.43
C LYS A 146 -0.89 -3.29 -16.90
N ILE A 147 0.11 -3.95 -16.34
CA ILE A 147 0.36 -4.02 -14.89
C ILE A 147 1.72 -3.41 -14.58
N LEU A 148 1.75 -2.50 -13.61
CA LEU A 148 2.97 -1.99 -12.99
C LEU A 148 2.99 -2.41 -11.51
N VAL A 149 4.08 -3.02 -11.05
CA VAL A 149 4.29 -3.40 -9.64
C VAL A 149 5.60 -2.81 -9.14
N THR A 150 5.56 -2.13 -8.00
CA THR A 150 6.74 -1.64 -7.29
C THR A 150 6.39 -1.34 -5.82
N GLY A 151 7.38 -0.92 -5.03
CA GLY A 151 7.17 -0.27 -3.73
C GLY A 151 7.29 1.24 -3.86
N ASP A 152 6.72 1.98 -2.92
CA ASP A 152 6.94 3.43 -2.79
C ASP A 152 8.28 3.74 -2.12
N HIS A 153 8.73 2.87 -1.21
CA HIS A 153 10.06 2.92 -0.61
C HIS A 153 10.56 1.54 -0.15
N SER A 154 11.84 1.48 0.22
CA SER A 154 12.45 0.32 0.85
C SER A 154 12.38 0.44 2.38
N THR A 155 11.92 -0.61 3.05
CA THR A 155 11.93 -0.74 4.52
C THR A 155 12.68 -2.01 4.93
N PRO A 156 14.02 -1.99 4.95
CA PRO A 156 14.83 -3.15 5.29
C PRO A 156 14.64 -3.57 6.75
N CYS A 157 14.38 -4.85 7.00
CA CYS A 157 14.12 -5.38 8.35
C CYS A 157 15.24 -5.03 9.34
N LYS A 158 16.50 -5.15 8.89
CA LYS A 158 17.69 -4.82 9.70
C LYS A 158 17.72 -3.36 10.15
N LEU A 159 17.17 -2.44 9.36
CA LEU A 159 17.18 -1.01 9.66
C LEU A 159 15.97 -0.55 10.47
N LYS A 160 14.87 -1.32 10.49
CA LYS A 160 13.62 -0.97 11.19
C LYS A 160 13.03 0.39 10.80
N SER A 161 13.43 0.89 9.63
CA SER A 161 13.10 2.21 9.13
C SER A 161 13.14 2.22 7.61
N HIS A 162 12.62 3.29 7.02
CA HIS A 162 12.74 3.53 5.60
C HIS A 162 14.21 3.78 5.24
N SER A 163 14.58 3.41 4.02
CA SER A 163 15.93 3.56 3.47
C SER A 163 15.87 4.12 2.05
N ALA A 164 17.01 4.62 1.58
CA ALA A 164 17.18 5.11 0.21
C ALA A 164 17.54 3.98 -0.79
N ASP A 165 17.51 2.72 -0.36
CA ASP A 165 17.73 1.58 -1.24
C ASP A 165 16.67 1.56 -2.36
N PRO A 166 17.06 1.38 -3.63
CA PRO A 166 16.11 1.39 -4.74
C PRO A 166 15.14 0.21 -4.64
N VAL A 167 13.88 0.46 -5.02
CA VAL A 167 12.82 -0.55 -5.06
C VAL A 167 12.78 -1.26 -6.42
N PRO A 168 12.42 -2.56 -6.47
CA PRO A 168 12.27 -3.27 -7.72
C PRO A 168 11.02 -2.81 -8.47
N VAL A 169 11.09 -2.76 -9.81
CA VAL A 169 9.98 -2.38 -10.70
C VAL A 169 9.71 -3.50 -11.68
N LEU A 170 8.45 -3.90 -11.81
CA LEU A 170 7.96 -4.82 -12.83
C LEU A 170 6.90 -4.12 -13.67
N PHE A 171 7.12 -4.07 -14.98
CA PHE A 171 6.10 -3.63 -15.93
C PHE A 171 5.75 -4.79 -16.86
N TYR A 172 4.45 -5.10 -16.94
CA TYR A 172 3.92 -6.17 -17.78
C TYR A 172 2.83 -5.59 -18.68
N ASN A 173 3.03 -5.71 -19.99
CA ASN A 173 2.16 -5.18 -21.03
C ASN A 173 1.77 -6.28 -22.05
N ASP A 174 1.59 -7.51 -21.56
CA ASP A 174 1.36 -8.71 -22.37
C ASP A 174 2.57 -9.21 -23.19
N SER A 175 3.75 -8.61 -23.00
CA SER A 175 5.00 -9.11 -23.59
C SER A 175 5.46 -10.43 -22.94
N ALA A 176 6.15 -11.26 -23.72
CA ALA A 176 6.84 -12.43 -23.20
C ALA A 176 7.79 -12.07 -22.03
N PRO A 177 7.73 -12.76 -20.87
CA PRO A 177 8.63 -12.48 -19.76
C PRO A 177 10.08 -12.72 -20.15
N LYS A 178 10.93 -11.70 -20.02
CA LYS A 178 12.39 -11.86 -20.19
C LYS A 178 13.04 -12.47 -18.95
N GLU A 179 12.55 -12.09 -17.77
CA GLU A 179 13.08 -12.55 -16.49
C GLU A 179 12.15 -13.50 -15.76
N LYS A 180 12.72 -14.46 -15.03
CA LYS A 180 11.97 -15.54 -14.36
C LYS A 180 11.46 -15.17 -12.97
N LYS A 181 12.00 -14.12 -12.33
CA LYS A 181 11.74 -13.77 -10.92
C LYS A 181 11.65 -12.27 -10.73
N PHE A 182 10.83 -11.84 -9.78
CA PHE A 182 10.74 -10.44 -9.35
C PHE A 182 11.35 -10.29 -7.94
N ASN A 183 12.52 -9.67 -7.87
CA ASN A 183 13.25 -9.33 -6.64
C ASN A 183 14.30 -8.25 -6.95
N GLU A 184 14.96 -7.74 -5.92
CA GLU A 184 15.95 -6.67 -5.99
C GLU A 184 17.16 -7.04 -6.88
N LYS A 185 17.62 -8.30 -6.85
CA LYS A 185 18.77 -8.76 -7.63
C LYS A 185 18.46 -8.83 -9.13
N GLU A 186 17.29 -9.38 -9.49
CA GLU A 186 16.87 -9.47 -10.90
C GLU A 186 16.47 -8.10 -11.46
N ALA A 187 15.82 -7.24 -10.66
CA ALA A 187 15.43 -5.89 -11.09
C ALA A 187 16.64 -5.04 -11.52
N ARG A 188 17.83 -5.24 -10.93
CA ARG A 188 19.07 -4.55 -11.33
C ARG A 188 19.53 -4.89 -12.75
N LYS A 189 19.14 -6.04 -13.28
CA LYS A 189 19.47 -6.48 -14.65
C LYS A 189 18.46 -5.99 -15.68
N GLY A 190 17.29 -5.51 -15.25
CA GLY A 190 16.20 -5.10 -16.11
C GLY A 190 16.55 -3.93 -17.04
N ILE A 191 15.92 -3.92 -18.21
CA ILE A 191 16.14 -2.90 -19.26
C ILE A 191 15.76 -1.48 -18.83
N LEU A 192 14.90 -1.34 -17.82
CA LEU A 192 14.47 -0.05 -17.28
C LEU A 192 15.60 0.68 -16.53
N ARG A 193 16.65 -0.05 -16.10
CA ARG A 193 17.75 0.49 -15.28
C ARG A 193 17.21 1.24 -14.05
N LYS A 194 17.97 2.20 -13.52
CA LYS A 194 17.56 3.03 -12.39
C LYS A 194 16.76 4.23 -12.90
N ILE A 195 15.54 4.39 -12.40
CA ILE A 195 14.63 5.48 -12.76
C ILE A 195 14.19 6.18 -11.47
N ILE A 196 13.98 7.49 -11.52
CA ILE A 196 13.39 8.25 -10.41
C ILE A 196 11.88 8.03 -10.42
N GLY A 197 11.27 7.78 -9.25
CA GLY A 197 9.85 7.40 -9.15
C GLY A 197 8.88 8.35 -9.87
N ARG A 198 9.16 9.67 -9.86
CA ARG A 198 8.33 10.68 -10.55
C ARG A 198 8.31 10.52 -12.09
N ASP A 199 9.37 9.93 -12.65
CA ASP A 199 9.54 9.76 -14.09
C ASP A 199 9.06 8.38 -14.57
N LEU A 200 8.77 7.45 -13.65
CA LEU A 200 8.47 6.05 -13.94
C LEU A 200 7.29 5.88 -14.91
N LEU A 201 6.16 6.55 -14.64
CA LEU A 201 4.96 6.41 -15.45
C LEU A 201 5.16 6.95 -16.88
N ASN A 202 5.87 8.06 -17.02
CA ASN A 202 6.22 8.63 -18.33
C ASN A 202 7.20 7.71 -19.07
N LYS A 203 8.20 7.18 -18.37
CA LYS A 203 9.28 6.36 -18.96
C LYS A 203 8.78 5.06 -19.59
N ILE A 204 7.70 4.49 -19.06
CA ILE A 204 7.10 3.25 -19.57
C ILE A 204 5.84 3.49 -20.41
N GLU A 205 5.53 4.77 -20.72
CA GLU A 205 4.33 5.18 -21.46
C GLU A 205 3.06 4.57 -20.83
N PHE A 206 2.98 4.66 -19.50
CA PHE A 206 1.84 4.16 -18.73
C PHE A 206 0.66 5.13 -18.77
N VAL A 207 0.93 6.43 -18.79
CA VAL A 207 -0.05 7.53 -18.66
C VAL A 207 0.25 8.61 -19.69
#